data_AF-A0A832IPR7-F1
#
_entry.id   AF-A0A832IPR7-F1
#
_cell.length_a   1.000
_cell.length_b   1.000
_cell.length_c   1.000
_cell.angle_alpha   90.00
_cell.angle_beta   90.00
_cell.angle_gamma   90.00
#
_symmetry.space_group_name_H-M   'P 1'
#
loop_
_entity.id
_entity.type
_entity.pdbx_description
1 polymer ?
#
loop_
_entity_poly.entity_id
_entity_poly.type
_entity_poly.pdbx_seq_one_letter_code
_entity_poly.pdbx_strand_id
1 'polypeptide(L)'
;MSEKPRFIQCVCTGECPGFKALMPNLWKLINKVRNELDVSYAVVHPQLCVGDGENFLNDLLQDDNKGIKYIISACDPKMQIKLFRDAFERKGLDINSQLISLDFRSTGDRNMGWEEAFEVIKGTVERIAKEGSK
;
A
#
# COMPACT_ATOMS: atom_id res chain seq x y z
N MET A 1 3.08 9.58 -19.59
CA MET A 1 2.80 10.03 -18.21
C MET A 1 2.55 8.80 -17.37
N SER A 2 3.25 8.65 -16.24
CA SER A 2 2.91 7.60 -15.28
C SER A 2 1.45 7.74 -14.86
N GLU A 3 0.72 6.62 -14.82
CA GLU A 3 -0.63 6.62 -14.25
C GLU A 3 -0.57 6.89 -12.74
N LYS A 4 -1.66 7.41 -12.17
CA LYS A 4 -1.73 7.69 -10.74
C LYS A 4 -1.60 6.39 -9.94
N PRO A 5 -0.76 6.36 -8.88
CA PRO A 5 -0.61 5.17 -8.06
C PRO A 5 -1.90 4.79 -7.33
N ARG A 6 -1.99 3.53 -6.93
CA ARG A 6 -3.08 2.97 -6.13
C ARG A 6 -2.59 2.76 -4.72
N PHE A 7 -3.34 3.24 -3.74
CA PHE A 7 -2.97 3.07 -2.34
C PHE A 7 -3.84 2.02 -1.66
N ILE A 8 -3.20 1.05 -1.02
CA ILE A 8 -3.86 -0.02 -0.25
C ILE A 8 -3.26 -0.05 1.15
N GLN A 9 -4.12 0.09 2.16
CA GLN A 9 -3.77 -0.06 3.56
C GLN A 9 -4.26 -1.41 4.07
N CYS A 10 -3.33 -2.29 4.42
CA CYS A 10 -3.61 -3.53 5.14
C CYS A 10 -3.48 -3.28 6.65
N VAL A 11 -4.44 -3.76 7.44
CA VAL A 11 -4.49 -3.49 8.90
C VAL A 11 -4.38 -4.74 9.77
N CYS A 12 -4.09 -5.90 9.17
CA CYS A 12 -3.92 -7.19 9.85
C CYS A 12 -5.04 -7.45 10.87
N THR A 13 -6.26 -7.64 10.34
CA THR A 13 -7.55 -7.80 11.04
C THR A 13 -8.02 -6.59 11.85
N GLY A 14 -7.18 -5.57 12.03
CA GLY A 14 -7.45 -4.46 12.95
C GLY A 14 -7.16 -4.79 14.42
N GLU A 15 -6.78 -6.05 14.71
CA GLU A 15 -6.47 -6.52 16.06
C GLU A 15 -4.97 -6.62 16.33
N CYS A 16 -4.15 -6.57 15.27
CA CYS A 16 -2.71 -6.66 15.40
C CYS A 16 -2.15 -5.48 16.24
N PRO A 17 -1.46 -5.75 17.37
CA PRO A 17 -0.92 -4.70 18.24
C PRO A 17 0.02 -3.73 17.52
N GLY A 18 0.70 -4.21 16.47
CA GLY A 18 1.57 -3.39 15.65
C GLY A 18 0.86 -2.27 14.89
N PHE A 19 -0.47 -2.28 14.75
CA PHE A 19 -1.21 -1.17 14.13
C PHE A 19 -1.96 -0.29 15.14
N LYS A 20 -1.81 -0.55 16.45
CA LYS A 20 -2.60 0.11 17.51
C LYS A 20 -2.50 1.64 17.49
N ALA A 21 -1.36 2.21 17.11
CA ALA A 21 -1.21 3.67 17.03
C ALA A 21 -1.80 4.29 15.76
N LEU A 22 -1.94 3.50 14.69
CA LEU A 22 -2.56 3.93 13.45
C LEU A 22 -4.10 3.84 13.53
N MET A 23 -4.61 2.77 14.15
CA MET A 23 -6.04 2.43 14.14
C MET A 23 -7.00 3.56 14.58
N PRO A 24 -6.73 4.34 15.65
CA PRO A 24 -7.64 5.40 16.08
C PRO A 24 -7.91 6.46 15.01
N ASN A 25 -6.98 6.64 14.06
CA ASN A 25 -7.05 7.65 13.02
C ASN A 25 -6.90 7.07 11.60
N LEU A 26 -7.15 5.76 11.43
CA LEU A 26 -7.05 5.09 10.14
C LEU A 26 -7.90 5.80 9.08
N TRP A 27 -9.17 6.05 9.37
CA TRP A 27 -10.07 6.70 8.42
C TRP A 27 -9.70 8.16 8.14
N LYS A 28 -9.10 8.85 9.11
CA LYS A 28 -8.56 10.19 8.89
C LYS A 28 -7.40 10.14 7.90
N LEU A 29 -6.47 9.20 8.08
CA LEU A 29 -5.36 8.98 7.15
C LEU A 29 -5.87 8.69 5.73
N ILE A 30 -6.78 7.72 5.58
CA ILE A 30 -7.32 7.30 4.28
C ILE A 30 -8.04 8.45 3.57
N ASN A 31 -8.87 9.20 4.30
CA ASN A 31 -9.54 10.38 3.75
C ASN A 31 -8.55 11.47 3.34
N LYS A 32 -7.48 11.69 4.12
CA LYS A 32 -6.45 12.66 3.77
C LYS A 32 -5.71 12.25 2.50
N VAL A 33 -5.29 10.99 2.41
CA VAL A 33 -4.60 10.43 1.23
C VAL A 33 -5.45 10.58 -0.03
N ARG A 34 -6.72 10.17 -0.02
CA ARG A 34 -7.57 10.21 -1.22
C ARG A 34 -7.97 11.63 -1.67
N ASN A 35 -7.96 12.61 -0.76
CA ASN A 35 -8.39 13.97 -1.06
C ASN A 35 -7.21 14.90 -1.38
N GLU A 36 -6.04 14.66 -0.78
CA GLU A 36 -4.90 15.58 -0.87
C GLU A 36 -3.74 15.07 -1.73
N LEU A 37 -3.66 13.75 -2.01
CA LEU A 37 -2.56 13.17 -2.77
C LEU A 37 -3.02 12.69 -4.16
N ASP A 38 -2.10 12.69 -5.12
CA ASP A 38 -2.34 12.21 -6.49
C ASP A 38 -2.38 10.68 -6.60
N VAL A 39 -3.30 10.06 -5.87
CA VAL A 39 -3.63 8.63 -6.00
C VAL A 39 -4.89 8.45 -6.85
N SER A 40 -5.03 7.31 -7.52
CA SER A 40 -6.27 6.97 -8.23
C SER A 40 -7.40 6.63 -7.26
N TYR A 41 -7.07 5.92 -6.19
CA TYR A 41 -7.94 5.62 -5.06
C TYR A 41 -7.12 5.20 -3.84
N ALA A 42 -7.78 5.16 -2.68
CA ALA A 42 -7.28 4.59 -1.45
C ALA A 42 -8.26 3.53 -0.93
N VAL A 43 -7.78 2.34 -0.60
CA VAL A 43 -8.59 1.24 -0.07
C VAL A 43 -7.99 0.71 1.23
N VAL A 44 -8.84 0.35 2.19
CA VAL A 44 -8.45 -0.42 3.37
C VAL A 44 -8.87 -1.86 3.16
N HIS A 45 -7.94 -2.80 3.31
CA HIS A 45 -8.24 -4.22 3.33
C HIS A 45 -7.94 -4.81 4.71
N PRO A 46 -8.83 -5.64 5.30
CA PRO A 46 -8.61 -6.20 6.64
C PRO A 46 -7.30 -7.00 6.72
N GLN A 47 -7.02 -7.86 5.74
CA GLN A 47 -5.82 -8.68 5.72
C GLN A 47 -5.48 -9.15 4.30
N LEU A 48 -4.33 -8.72 3.77
CA LEU A 48 -3.92 -9.08 2.40
C LEU A 48 -3.21 -10.44 2.29
N CYS A 49 -2.67 -10.96 3.40
CA CYS A 49 -1.82 -12.16 3.40
C CYS A 49 -2.58 -13.50 3.53
N VAL A 50 -3.88 -13.50 3.25
CA VAL A 50 -4.77 -14.67 3.33
C VAL A 50 -5.54 -14.81 2.01
N GLY A 51 -6.23 -15.94 1.81
CA GLY A 51 -6.91 -16.22 0.54
C GLY A 51 -7.91 -15.14 0.09
N ASP A 52 -8.63 -14.52 1.04
CA ASP A 52 -9.50 -13.36 0.77
C ASP A 52 -8.72 -12.17 0.18
N GLY A 53 -7.58 -11.83 0.79
CA GLY A 53 -6.69 -10.78 0.31
C GLY A 53 -6.03 -11.09 -1.03
N GLU A 54 -5.70 -12.36 -1.28
CA GLU A 54 -5.19 -12.81 -2.57
C GLU A 54 -6.24 -12.64 -3.68
N ASN A 55 -7.50 -13.03 -3.41
CA ASN A 55 -8.61 -12.81 -4.34
C ASN A 55 -8.80 -11.32 -4.63
N PHE A 56 -8.80 -10.49 -3.60
CA PHE A 56 -8.86 -9.03 -3.76
C PHE A 56 -7.73 -8.50 -4.64
N LEU A 57 -6.48 -8.92 -4.43
CA LEU A 57 -5.35 -8.50 -5.27
C LEU A 57 -5.52 -8.99 -6.72
N ASN A 58 -5.99 -10.21 -6.94
CA ASN A 58 -6.25 -10.72 -8.29
C ASN A 58 -7.34 -9.91 -9.03
N ASP A 59 -8.32 -9.35 -8.34
CA ASP A 59 -9.34 -8.50 -8.96
C ASP A 59 -8.86 -7.04 -9.15
N LEU A 60 -8.04 -6.55 -8.23
CA LEU A 60 -7.54 -5.18 -8.21
C LEU A 60 -6.43 -4.91 -9.22
N LEU A 61 -5.53 -5.90 -9.38
CA LEU A 61 -4.37 -5.79 -10.27
C LEU A 61 -4.84 -5.81 -11.72
N GLN A 62 -4.33 -4.87 -12.53
CA GLN A 62 -4.72 -4.73 -13.93
C GLN A 62 -3.73 -5.47 -14.82
N ASP A 63 -4.26 -6.39 -15.64
CA ASP A 63 -3.50 -7.21 -16.57
C ASP A 63 -2.60 -6.36 -17.47
N ASP A 64 -1.31 -6.71 -17.51
CA ASP A 64 -0.25 -6.12 -18.35
C ASP A 64 -0.05 -4.59 -18.24
N ASN A 65 -0.73 -3.90 -17.33
CA ASN A 65 -0.55 -2.47 -17.14
C ASN A 65 0.66 -2.17 -16.23
N LYS A 66 1.82 -2.07 -16.88
CA LYS A 66 3.12 -1.78 -16.24
C LYS A 66 3.30 -0.31 -15.82
N GLY A 67 2.39 0.57 -16.24
CA GLY A 67 2.44 2.00 -15.95
C GLY A 67 2.02 2.35 -14.53
N ILE A 68 1.50 1.40 -13.77
CA ILE A 68 0.87 1.67 -12.47
C ILE A 68 1.70 1.11 -11.33
N LYS A 69 1.89 1.97 -10.33
CA LYS A 69 2.47 1.63 -9.05
C LYS A 69 1.38 1.33 -8.02
N TYR A 70 1.57 0.27 -7.27
CA TYR A 70 0.71 -0.12 -6.14
C TYR A 70 1.48 0.16 -4.87
N ILE A 71 1.04 1.15 -4.09
CA ILE A 71 1.60 1.47 -2.79
C ILE A 71 0.80 0.66 -1.76
N ILE A 72 1.47 -0.28 -1.09
CA ILE A 72 0.86 -1.09 -0.04
C ILE A 72 1.51 -0.77 1.29
N SER A 73 0.74 -0.20 2.21
CA SER A 73 1.13 -0.06 3.62
C SER A 73 0.60 -1.25 4.42
N ALA A 74 1.52 -2.05 4.97
CA ALA A 74 1.19 -3.26 5.70
C ALA A 74 2.29 -3.58 6.72
N CYS A 75 2.67 -4.85 6.82
CA CYS A 75 3.76 -5.35 7.67
C CYS A 75 5.11 -5.30 6.92
N ASP A 76 6.02 -6.24 7.23
CA ASP A 76 7.38 -6.30 6.68
C ASP A 76 7.41 -6.28 5.14
N PRO A 77 8.21 -5.41 4.49
CA PRO A 77 8.23 -5.27 3.03
C PRO A 77 8.72 -6.51 2.29
N LYS A 78 9.67 -7.26 2.84
CA LYS A 78 10.15 -8.50 2.23
C LYS A 78 9.05 -9.55 2.23
N MET A 79 8.25 -9.59 3.30
CA MET A 79 7.09 -10.48 3.38
C MET A 79 6.00 -10.07 2.38
N GLN A 80 5.73 -8.78 2.22
CA GLN A 80 4.78 -8.30 1.20
C GLN A 80 5.19 -8.75 -0.21
N ILE A 81 6.47 -8.55 -0.60
CA ILE A 81 6.99 -9.00 -1.89
C ILE A 81 6.85 -10.52 -2.05
N LYS A 82 7.16 -11.30 -1.01
CA LYS A 82 7.03 -12.75 -1.07
C LYS A 82 5.57 -13.20 -1.23
N LEU A 83 4.66 -12.61 -0.45
CA LEU A 83 3.27 -13.06 -0.36
C LEU A 83 2.42 -12.60 -1.55
N PHE A 84 2.73 -11.44 -2.14
CA PHE A 84 1.93 -10.88 -3.23
C PHE A 84 2.49 -11.21 -4.62
N ARG A 85 3.65 -11.89 -4.69
CA ARG A 85 4.34 -12.23 -5.94
C ARG A 85 3.43 -12.92 -6.95
N ASP A 86 2.79 -14.00 -6.53
CA ASP A 86 1.99 -14.82 -7.42
C ASP A 86 0.80 -14.03 -8.01
N ALA A 87 0.21 -13.10 -7.24
CA ALA A 87 -0.85 -12.23 -7.73
C ALA A 87 -0.35 -11.26 -8.82
N PHE A 88 0.85 -10.69 -8.67
CA PHE A 88 1.46 -9.84 -9.69
C PHE A 88 1.87 -10.65 -10.92
N GLU A 89 2.49 -11.81 -10.75
CA GLU A 89 2.95 -12.66 -11.86
C GLU A 89 1.78 -13.18 -12.70
N ARG A 90 0.67 -13.59 -12.07
CA ARG A 90 -0.56 -13.98 -12.78
C ARG A 90 -1.15 -12.88 -13.66
N LYS A 91 -0.79 -11.62 -13.39
CA LYS A 91 -1.25 -10.42 -14.09
C LYS A 91 -0.25 -9.88 -15.10
N GLY A 92 0.87 -10.59 -15.33
CA GLY A 92 1.95 -10.12 -16.21
C GLY A 92 2.73 -8.93 -15.66
N LEU A 93 2.62 -8.67 -14.35
CA LEU A 93 3.22 -7.53 -13.68
C LEU A 93 4.54 -7.89 -13.01
N ASP A 94 5.47 -6.94 -12.96
CA ASP A 94 6.72 -7.09 -12.22
C ASP A 94 6.56 -6.49 -10.82
N ILE A 95 6.46 -7.36 -9.81
CA ILE A 95 6.31 -6.94 -8.42
C ILE A 95 7.44 -6.03 -7.95
N ASN A 96 8.68 -6.23 -8.41
CA ASN A 96 9.83 -5.45 -7.90
C ASN A 96 9.81 -4.01 -8.39
N SER A 97 9.24 -3.76 -9.58
CA SER A 97 9.10 -2.42 -10.11
C SER A 97 7.74 -1.80 -9.79
N GLN A 98 6.67 -2.58 -9.63
CA GLN A 98 5.30 -2.06 -9.50
C GLN A 98 4.77 -2.02 -8.06
N LEU A 99 5.26 -2.86 -7.16
CA LEU A 99 4.90 -2.80 -5.75
C LEU A 99 5.84 -1.87 -4.99
N ILE A 100 5.28 -0.91 -4.26
CA ILE A 100 5.99 -0.11 -3.27
C ILE A 100 5.47 -0.52 -1.89
N SER A 101 6.25 -1.35 -1.22
CA SER A 101 5.92 -1.89 0.10
C SER A 101 6.38 -0.98 1.23
N LEU A 102 5.42 -0.52 2.04
CA LEU A 102 5.65 0.31 3.23
C LEU A 102 5.32 -0.51 4.48
N ASP A 103 6.23 -0.50 5.48
CA ASP A 103 5.99 -1.12 6.78
C ASP A 103 5.42 -0.11 7.75
N PHE A 104 4.12 -0.22 8.05
CA PHE A 104 3.40 0.65 8.97
C PHE A 104 3.10 -0.02 10.31
N ARG A 105 3.72 -1.18 10.54
CA ARG A 105 3.66 -1.85 11.83
C ARG A 105 4.64 -1.17 12.80
N SER A 106 4.12 -0.79 13.95
CA SER A 106 4.90 -0.47 15.14
C SER A 106 5.66 -1.72 15.61
N THR A 107 6.95 -1.58 15.86
CA THR A 107 7.85 -2.66 16.29
C THR A 107 8.92 -2.09 17.22
N GLY A 108 9.16 -2.75 18.36
CA GLY A 108 10.10 -2.23 19.37
C GLY A 108 9.67 -0.83 19.82
N ASP A 109 10.59 0.13 19.77
CA ASP A 109 10.34 1.53 20.14
C ASP A 109 9.63 2.34 19.03
N ARG A 110 9.50 1.79 17.82
CA ARG A 110 8.82 2.48 16.71
C ARG A 110 7.32 2.46 16.93
N ASN A 111 6.72 3.65 16.95
CA ASN A 111 5.28 3.83 17.08
C ASN A 111 4.70 4.59 15.88
N MET A 112 4.27 3.86 14.85
CA MET A 112 3.77 4.45 13.61
C MET A 112 2.37 5.07 13.83
N GLY A 113 2.33 6.38 14.04
CA GLY A 113 1.10 7.17 14.11
C GLY A 113 0.62 7.60 12.72
N TRP A 114 -0.61 8.13 12.65
CA TRP A 114 -1.22 8.51 11.37
C TRP A 114 -0.53 9.70 10.68
N GLU A 115 0.07 10.64 11.43
CA GLU A 115 0.77 11.81 10.86
C GLU A 115 2.06 11.38 10.16
N GLU A 116 2.89 10.58 10.83
CA GLU A 116 4.10 10.01 10.25
C GLU A 116 3.74 9.13 9.03
N ALA A 117 2.73 8.28 9.15
CA ALA A 117 2.22 7.46 8.06
C ALA A 117 1.83 8.30 6.84
N PHE A 118 1.15 9.43 7.06
CA PHE A 118 0.77 10.35 5.99
C PHE A 118 1.97 10.94 5.28
N GLU A 119 2.97 11.44 6.01
CA GLU A 119 4.17 12.04 5.41
C GLU A 119 4.97 11.01 4.60
N VAL A 120 5.05 9.75 5.06
CA VAL A 120 5.68 8.66 4.30
C VAL A 120 4.93 8.37 2.98
N ILE A 121 3.59 8.33 3.02
CA ILE A 121 2.79 8.12 1.80
C ILE A 121 2.96 9.32 0.85
N LYS A 122 2.87 10.54 1.38
CA LYS A 122 3.02 11.77 0.60
C LYS A 122 4.37 11.81 -0.12
N GLY A 123 5.47 11.59 0.60
CA GLY A 123 6.81 11.54 0.00
C GLY A 123 6.93 10.43 -1.05
N THR A 124 6.26 9.29 -0.85
CA THR A 124 6.21 8.20 -1.82
C THR A 124 5.45 8.61 -3.09
N VAL A 125 4.28 9.21 -2.97
CA VAL A 125 3.48 9.67 -4.12
C VAL A 125 4.23 10.75 -4.90
N GLU A 126 4.82 11.74 -4.22
CA GLU A 126 5.62 12.80 -4.85
C GLU A 126 6.84 12.24 -5.60
N ARG A 127 7.49 11.20 -5.04
CA ARG A 127 8.62 10.53 -5.71
C ARG A 127 8.16 9.84 -7.00
N ILE A 128 7.05 9.10 -6.97
CA ILE A 128 6.49 8.43 -8.17
C ILE A 128 6.15 9.47 -9.25
N ALA A 129 5.53 10.58 -8.87
CA ALA A 129 5.19 11.65 -9.81
C ALA A 129 6.43 12.24 -10.51
N LYS A 130 7.54 12.40 -9.77
CA LYS A 130 8.82 12.86 -10.31
C LYS A 130 9.48 11.83 -11.24
N GLU A 131 9.41 10.55 -10.91
CA GLU A 131 9.94 9.46 -11.74
C GLU A 131 9.16 9.33 -13.06
N GLY A 132 7.84 9.52 -13.05
CA GLY A 132 6.99 9.42 -14.23
C GLY A 132 6.92 10.67 -15.13
N SER A 133 7.58 11.76 -14.73
CA SER A 133 7.70 13.02 -15.48
C SER A 133 9.02 13.13 -16.27
N LYS A 134 9.94 12.17 -16.08
CA LYS A 134 11.16 12.02 -16.88
C LYS A 134 10.89 11.12 -18.07
#